data_AF-A0A945D3S6-F1
#
_entry.id   AF-A0A945D3S6-F1
#
_cell.length_a   1.000
_cell.length_b   1.000
_cell.length_c   1.000
_cell.angle_alpha   90.00
_cell.angle_beta   90.00
_cell.angle_gamma   90.00
#
_symmetry.space_group_name_H-M   'P 1'
#
loop_
_entity.id
_entity.type
_entity.pdbx_description
1 polymer ?
#
loop_
_entity_poly.entity_id
_entity_poly.type
_entity_poly.pdbx_seq_one_letter_code
_entity_poly.pdbx_strand_id
1 'polypeptide(L)'
;MSYLTTIFITVFIAELGDKTQIATLLFATDRQVHPMMVFMAAALALVASTAIAVALGTVAERYLTMVPLKLLAGIGFVLIGLWTIWGHLSGS
;
A
#
# COMPACT_ATOMS: atom_id res chain seq x y z
N MET A 1 -15.48 20.29 6.26
CA MET A 1 -15.33 18.83 6.47
C MET A 1 -13.95 18.58 7.05
N SER A 2 -13.86 17.82 8.15
CA SER A 2 -12.57 17.55 8.81
C SER A 2 -11.66 16.80 7.82
N TYR A 3 -10.42 17.25 7.63
CA TYR A 3 -9.44 16.66 6.69
C TYR A 3 -9.30 15.14 6.86
N LEU A 4 -9.47 14.65 8.08
CA LEU A 4 -9.45 13.23 8.44
C LEU A 4 -10.53 12.45 7.69
N THR A 5 -11.74 13.00 7.58
CA THR A 5 -12.85 12.37 6.85
C THR A 5 -12.55 12.26 5.36
N THR A 6 -11.97 13.31 4.74
CA THR A 6 -11.60 13.28 3.33
C THR A 6 -10.50 12.24 3.07
N ILE A 7 -9.43 12.26 3.87
CA ILE A 7 -8.33 11.30 3.73
C ILE A 7 -8.85 9.87 3.94
N PHE A 8 -9.65 9.64 4.99
CA PHE A 8 -10.23 8.33 5.25
C PHE A 8 -11.07 7.84 4.09
N ILE A 9 -12.02 8.64 3.59
CA ILE A 9 -12.91 8.23 2.48
C ILE A 9 -12.11 7.99 1.21
N THR A 10 -11.17 8.88 0.85
CA THR A 10 -10.36 8.73 -0.35
C THR A 10 -9.49 7.48 -0.29
N VAL A 11 -8.80 7.24 0.82
CA VAL A 11 -7.96 6.03 1.00
C VAL A 11 -8.84 4.78 1.06
N PHE A 12 -9.97 4.84 1.77
CA PHE A 12 -10.89 3.71 1.88
C PHE A 12 -11.42 3.28 0.50
N ILE A 13 -11.85 4.23 -0.34
CA ILE A 13 -12.30 3.91 -1.71
C ILE A 13 -11.13 3.40 -2.56
N ALA A 14 -9.93 3.97 -2.43
CA ALA A 14 -8.76 3.53 -3.20
C ALA A 14 -8.30 2.11 -2.83
N GLU A 15 -8.45 1.72 -1.56
CA GLU A 15 -8.04 0.42 -1.02
C GLU A 15 -9.15 -0.65 -1.11
N LEU A 16 -10.42 -0.25 -1.27
CA LEU A 16 -11.55 -1.18 -1.34
C LEU A 16 -11.41 -2.14 -2.52
N GLY A 17 -11.30 -3.44 -2.21
CA GLY A 17 -11.14 -4.49 -3.22
C GLY A 17 -9.71 -4.75 -3.65
N ASP A 18 -8.70 -4.23 -2.92
CA ASP A 18 -7.32 -4.61 -3.17
C ASP A 18 -7.11 -6.13 -2.99
N LYS A 19 -6.10 -6.66 -3.69
CA LYS A 19 -5.72 -8.07 -3.71
C LYS A 19 -5.51 -8.63 -2.30
N THR A 20 -5.02 -7.81 -1.38
CA THR A 20 -4.85 -8.18 0.03
C THR A 20 -6.19 -8.45 0.74
N GLN A 21 -7.25 -7.70 0.43
CA GLN A 21 -8.60 -7.89 0.99
C GLN A 21 -9.25 -9.16 0.44
N ILE A 22 -9.10 -9.43 -0.85
CA ILE A 22 -9.56 -10.69 -1.46
C ILE A 22 -8.82 -11.89 -0.87
N ALA A 23 -7.50 -11.80 -0.69
CA ALA A 23 -6.71 -12.86 -0.06
C ALA A 23 -7.13 -13.13 1.39
N THR A 24 -7.35 -12.08 2.19
CA THR A 24 -7.83 -12.22 3.59
C THR A 24 -9.24 -12.79 3.66
N LEU A 25 -10.14 -12.39 2.77
CA LEU A 25 -11.49 -12.99 2.66
C LEU A 25 -11.42 -14.47 2.28
N LEU A 26 -10.56 -14.85 1.33
CA LEU A 26 -10.36 -16.24 0.93
C LEU A 26 -9.82 -17.08 2.10
N PHE A 27 -8.82 -16.60 2.83
CA PHE A 27 -8.30 -17.28 4.02
C PHE A 27 -9.34 -17.36 5.15
N ALA A 28 -10.17 -16.33 5.33
CA ALA A 28 -11.21 -16.32 6.36
C ALA A 28 -12.40 -17.24 6.02
N THR A 29 -12.62 -17.54 4.73
CA THR A 29 -13.68 -18.44 4.27
C THR A 29 -13.20 -19.90 4.23
N ASP A 30 -11.90 -20.14 4.35
CA ASP A 30 -11.34 -21.48 4.50
C ASP A 30 -11.80 -22.11 5.82
N ARG A 31 -12.46 -23.28 5.74
CA ARG A 31 -13.00 -23.99 6.90
C ARG A 31 -11.94 -24.43 7.90
N GLN A 32 -10.67 -24.52 7.51
CA GLN A 32 -9.57 -24.95 8.37
C GLN A 32 -9.00 -23.80 9.22
N VAL A 33 -9.34 -22.54 8.92
CA VAL A 33 -8.73 -21.36 9.54
C VAL A 33 -9.80 -20.52 10.23
N HIS A 34 -9.57 -20.21 11.51
CA HIS A 34 -10.51 -19.39 12.27
C HIS A 34 -10.46 -17.92 11.77
N PRO A 35 -11.58 -17.29 11.39
CA PRO A 35 -11.59 -15.92 10.83
C PRO A 35 -10.90 -14.88 11.71
N MET A 36 -11.02 -15.00 13.04
CA MET A 36 -10.34 -14.12 13.99
C MET A 36 -8.81 -14.24 13.91
N MET A 37 -8.28 -15.42 13.59
CA MET A 37 -6.84 -15.64 13.45
C MET A 37 -6.32 -14.95 12.18
N VAL A 38 -7.09 -15.01 11.09
CA VAL A 38 -6.79 -14.29 9.84
C VAL A 38 -6.78 -12.78 10.07
N PHE A 39 -7.79 -12.26 10.79
CA PHE A 39 -7.85 -10.85 11.15
C PHE A 39 -6.63 -10.40 11.95
N MET A 40 -6.29 -11.15 13.01
CA MET A 40 -5.12 -10.82 13.84
C MET A 40 -3.81 -10.91 13.06
N ALA A 41 -3.65 -11.94 12.21
CA ALA A 41 -2.46 -12.08 11.37
C ALA A 41 -2.32 -10.93 10.38
N ALA A 42 -3.40 -10.55 9.69
CA ALA A 42 -3.41 -9.44 8.74
C ALA A 42 -3.17 -8.09 9.44
N ALA A 43 -3.81 -7.86 10.59
CA ALA A 43 -3.61 -6.65 11.38
C ALA A 43 -2.16 -6.52 11.89
N LEU A 44 -1.58 -7.60 12.40
CA LEU A 44 -0.18 -7.62 12.84
C LEU A 44 0.78 -7.42 11.66
N ALA A 45 0.52 -8.05 10.51
CA ALA A 45 1.31 -7.84 9.31
C ALA A 45 1.27 -6.38 8.84
N LEU A 46 0.09 -5.76 8.86
CA LEU A 46 -0.09 -4.35 8.50
C LEU A 46 0.67 -3.42 9.46
N VAL A 47 0.53 -3.63 10.77
CA VAL A 47 1.23 -2.84 11.79
C VAL A 47 2.74 -3.01 11.66
N ALA A 48 3.23 -4.24 11.51
CA ALA A 48 4.65 -4.52 11.38
C ALA A 48 5.23 -3.89 10.11
N SER A 49 4.55 -4.04 8.96
CA SER A 49 4.94 -3.41 7.69
C SER A 49 5.00 -1.89 7.82
N THR A 50 3.97 -1.29 8.43
CA THR A 50 3.92 0.17 8.65
C THR A 50 5.04 0.63 9.58
N ALA A 51 5.30 -0.10 10.67
CA ALA A 51 6.37 0.23 11.61
C ALA A 51 7.76 0.19 10.94
N ILE A 52 8.02 -0.82 10.11
CA ILE A 52 9.26 -0.92 9.32
C ILE A 52 9.36 0.25 8.34
N ALA A 53 8.28 0.54 7.61
CA ALA A 53 8.25 1.65 6.65
C ALA A 53 8.54 3.00 7.32
N VAL A 54 7.93 3.27 8.48
CA VAL A 54 8.16 4.50 9.26
C VAL A 54 9.58 4.55 9.82
N ALA A 55 10.09 3.44 10.37
CA ALA A 55 11.46 3.37 10.89
C ALA A 55 12.50 3.65 9.79
N LEU A 56 12.35 3.02 8.62
CA LEU A 56 13.21 3.28 7.47
C LEU A 56 13.04 4.71 6.94
N GLY A 57 11.79 5.20 6.86
CA GLY A 57 11.47 6.55 6.41
C GLY A 57 12.12 7.62 7.27
N THR A 58 12.07 7.49 8.60
CA THR A 58 12.69 8.43 9.55
C THR A 58 14.23 8.42 9.50
N VAL A 59 14.85 7.28 9.23
CA VAL A 59 16.30 7.20 9.00
C VAL A 59 16.66 7.83 7.65
N ALA A 60 15.89 7.52 6.60
CA ALA A 60 16.11 8.06 5.26
C ALA A 60 15.87 9.58 5.19
N GLU A 61 14.95 10.12 5.98
CA GLU A 61 14.62 11.56 6.03
C GLU A 61 15.86 12.43 6.30
N ARG A 62 16.78 11.93 7.14
CA ARG A 62 18.07 12.61 7.44
C ARG A 62 18.95 12.77 6.20
N TYR A 63 18.83 11.88 5.22
CA TYR A 63 19.56 11.93 3.94
C TYR A 63 18.73 12.60 2.83
N LEU A 64 17.41 12.54 2.93
CA LEU A 64 16.47 13.07 1.95
C LEU A 64 16.22 14.59 2.09
N THR A 65 16.76 15.24 3.12
CA THR A 65 16.56 16.68 3.37
C THR A 65 17.00 17.56 2.19
N MET A 66 17.92 17.10 1.34
CA MET A 66 18.38 17.82 0.14
C MET A 66 17.65 17.42 -1.17
N VAL A 67 16.78 16.41 -1.14
CA VAL A 67 16.12 15.87 -2.34
C VAL A 67 14.66 16.31 -2.40
N PRO A 68 14.18 16.90 -3.50
CA PRO A 68 12.76 17.20 -3.67
C PRO A 68 11.96 15.90 -3.81
N LEU A 69 11.44 15.38 -2.68
CA LEU A 69 10.71 14.10 -2.61
C LEU A 69 9.53 14.02 -3.59
N LYS A 70 8.86 15.15 -3.83
CA LYS A 70 7.79 15.29 -4.83
C LYS A 70 8.27 15.06 -6.26
N LEU A 71 9.46 15.56 -6.60
CA LEU A 71 10.05 15.36 -7.93
C LEU A 71 10.46 13.89 -8.11
N LEU A 72 11.08 13.30 -7.09
CA LEU A 72 11.46 11.88 -7.10
C LEU A 72 10.23 10.97 -7.26
N ALA A 73 9.18 11.22 -6.48
CA ALA A 73 7.91 10.49 -6.58
C ALA A 73 7.24 10.67 -7.94
N GLY A 74 7.24 11.90 -8.49
CA GLY A 74 6.71 12.19 -9.82
C GLY A 74 7.45 11.45 -10.93
N ILE A 75 8.78 11.44 -10.90
CA ILE A 75 9.61 10.68 -11.84
C ILE A 75 9.31 9.17 -11.73
N GLY A 76 9.26 8.64 -10.49
CA GLY A 76 8.92 7.24 -10.25
C GLY A 76 7.55 6.87 -10.82
N PHE A 77 6.55 7.72 -10.62
CA PHE A 77 5.20 7.50 -11.15
C PHE A 77 5.16 7.47 -12.68
N VAL A 78 5.87 8.40 -13.34
CA VAL A 78 5.99 8.43 -14.81
C VAL A 78 6.70 7.17 -15.32
N LEU A 79 7.80 6.76 -14.68
CA LEU A 79 8.54 5.56 -15.07
C LEU A 79 7.69 4.29 -14.95
N ILE A 80 7.00 4.12 -13.82
CA ILE A 80 6.10 2.97 -13.59
C ILE A 80 4.94 3.00 -14.60
N GLY A 81 4.35 4.18 -14.85
CA GLY A 81 3.28 4.35 -15.83
C GLY A 81 3.72 3.96 -17.25
N LEU A 82 4.88 4.47 -17.69
CA LEU A 82 5.46 4.13 -18.99
C LEU A 82 5.79 2.65 -19.10
N TRP A 83 6.38 2.06 -18.06
CA TRP A 83 6.69 0.64 -18.05
C TRP A 83 5.44 -0.24 -18.11
N THR A 84 4.37 0.15 -17.41
CA THR A 84 3.08 -0.55 -17.44
C THR A 84 2.45 -0.49 -18.82
N ILE A 85 2.47 0.69 -19.47
CA ILE A 85 1.98 0.88 -20.83
C ILE A 85 2.81 0.06 -21.83
N TRP A 86 4.14 0.14 -21.72
CA TRP A 86 5.04 -0.64 -22.58
C TRP A 86 4.82 -2.15 -22.41
N GLY A 87 4.68 -2.63 -21.18
CA GLY A 87 4.39 -4.03 -20.89
C GLY A 87 3.08 -4.49 -21.54
N HIS A 88 2.05 -3.65 -21.51
CA HIS A 88 0.77 -3.94 -22.18
C HIS A 88 0.89 -3.92 -23.72
N LEU A 89 1.67 -2.99 -24.28
CA LEU A 89 1.88 -2.86 -25.73
C LEU A 89 2.84 -3.91 -26.31
N SER A 90 3.82 -4.38 -25.54
CA SER A 90 4.76 -5.44 -25.95
C SER A 90 4.19 -6.86 -25.79
N GLY A 91 3.02 -6.97 -25.16
CA GLY A 91 2.31 -8.23 -24.90
C GLY A 91 1.15 -8.53 -25.86
N SER A 92 1.10 -7.92 -27.05
CA SER A 92 0.26 -8.37 -28.19
C SER A 92 1.04 -9.26 -29.13
#